data_AF-A0A6J1WUV0-F1
#
_entry.id   AF-A0A6J1WUV0-F1
#
_cell.length_a   1.000
_cell.length_b   1.000
_cell.length_c   1.000
_cell.angle_alpha   90.00
_cell.angle_beta   90.00
_cell.angle_gamma   90.00
#
_symmetry.space_group_name_H-M   'P 1'
#
loop_
_entity.id
_entity.type
_entity.pdbx_description
1 polymer ?
#
loop_
_entity_poly.entity_id
_entity_poly.type
_entity_poly.pdbx_seq_one_letter_code
_entity_poly.pdbx_strand_id
1 'polypeptide(L)'
;MSRNKDKHEGASGRTYHIMSEAERASGRRGGWTTLEVTGGVRALAPQLFQLTHLTALYLNDNSLQRIPSDISQLVNLHTLDVSNNKLRSLPAELGDLIQLR
;
A
#
# COMPACT_ATOMS: atom_id res chain seq x y z
N MET A 1 -19.61 30.50 24.26
CA MET A 1 -20.31 29.44 23.51
C MET A 1 -19.32 28.33 23.20
N SER A 2 -19.50 27.15 23.81
CA SER A 2 -18.71 25.94 23.52
C SER A 2 -19.10 25.31 22.17
N ARG A 3 -18.11 24.81 21.42
CA ARG A 3 -17.90 23.37 21.16
C ARG A 3 -16.74 23.15 20.18
N ASN A 4 -15.78 22.34 20.63
CA ASN A 4 -14.72 21.69 19.86
C ASN A 4 -15.21 21.10 18.53
N LYS A 5 -14.34 21.16 17.52
CA LYS A 5 -14.08 19.97 16.70
C LYS A 5 -12.68 20.03 16.08
N ASP A 6 -11.76 19.41 16.80
CA ASP A 6 -10.49 18.91 16.30
C ASP A 6 -10.71 18.14 14.99
N LYS A 7 -9.92 18.44 13.96
CA LYS A 7 -9.72 17.50 12.85
C LYS A 7 -8.30 17.60 12.33
N HIS A 8 -7.44 16.92 13.08
CA HIS A 8 -6.17 16.31 12.71
C HIS A 8 -5.23 17.13 11.82
N GLU A 9 -4.42 17.93 12.52
CA GLU A 9 -2.97 17.88 12.30
C GLU A 9 -2.50 16.42 12.23
N GLY A 10 -1.78 16.11 11.16
CA GLY A 10 -1.25 14.77 10.90
C GLY A 10 -0.41 14.72 9.63
N ALA A 11 0.23 15.82 9.24
CA ALA A 11 1.35 15.79 8.31
C ALA A 11 2.57 15.22 9.04
N SER A 12 2.49 13.94 9.44
CA SER A 12 3.67 13.21 9.86
C SER A 12 4.53 13.03 8.62
N GLY A 13 5.78 13.47 8.68
CA GLY A 13 6.79 13.16 7.66
C GLY A 13 6.91 11.64 7.51
N ARG A 14 6.09 11.06 6.64
CA ARG A 14 6.19 9.65 6.28
C ARG A 14 7.34 9.54 5.29
N THR A 15 8.55 9.46 5.82
CA THR A 15 9.71 9.04 5.04
C THR A 15 9.56 7.54 4.82
N TYR A 16 8.87 7.18 3.74
CA TYR A 16 8.84 5.79 3.28
C TYR A 16 10.25 5.41 2.83
N HIS A 17 10.93 4.61 3.65
CA HIS A 17 12.26 4.12 3.31
C HIS A 17 12.12 3.11 2.18
N ILE A 18 12.39 3.57 0.96
CA ILE A 18 12.36 2.77 -0.26
C ILE A 18 13.38 1.62 -0.19
N MET A 19 14.44 1.78 0.63
CA MET A 19 15.48 0.79 0.90
C MET A 19 16.10 0.99 2.29
N SER A 20 16.48 -0.10 2.95
CA SER A 20 17.41 -0.08 4.08
C SER A 20 18.83 0.31 3.63
N GLU A 21 19.64 0.86 4.53
CA GLU A 21 21.05 1.17 4.24
C GLU A 21 21.85 -0.06 3.78
N ALA A 22 21.49 -1.25 4.30
CA ALA A 22 22.07 -2.52 3.91
C ALA A 22 21.80 -2.88 2.44
N GLU A 23 20.58 -2.62 1.94
CA GLU A 23 20.22 -2.87 0.53
C GLU A 23 20.97 -1.92 -0.40
N ARG A 24 21.07 -0.63 -0.01
CA ARG A 24 21.82 0.40 -0.76
C ARG A 24 23.31 0.07 -0.85
N ALA A 25 23.91 -0.44 0.24
CA ALA A 25 25.32 -0.78 0.30
C ALA A 25 25.67 -2.06 -0.49
N SER A 26 24.70 -2.93 -0.74
CA SER A 26 24.94 -4.26 -1.35
C SER A 26 25.17 -4.25 -2.86
N GLY A 27 24.94 -3.14 -3.56
CA GLY A 27 25.12 -3.04 -5.03
C GLY A 27 24.20 -3.95 -5.85
N ARG A 28 23.26 -4.67 -5.23
CA ARG A 28 22.24 -5.46 -5.93
C ARG A 28 21.33 -4.50 -6.70
N ARG A 29 21.27 -4.65 -8.03
CA ARG A 29 20.21 -4.02 -8.83
C ARG A 29 18.87 -4.48 -8.26
N GLY A 30 18.16 -3.54 -7.65
CA GLY A 30 17.14 -3.79 -6.62
C GLY A 30 16.09 -4.81 -7.03
N GLY A 31 15.88 -5.80 -6.16
CA GLY A 31 14.60 -6.48 -6.06
C GLY A 31 13.60 -5.47 -5.53
N TRP A 32 12.82 -4.87 -6.42
CA TRP A 32 11.79 -3.91 -6.06
C TRP A 32 10.66 -4.63 -5.33
N THR A 33 10.83 -4.85 -4.03
CA THR A 33 9.84 -5.51 -3.19
C THR A 33 8.78 -4.53 -2.68
N THR A 34 9.04 -3.23 -2.80
CA THR A 34 8.13 -2.17 -2.38
C THR A 34 7.64 -1.37 -3.58
N LEU A 35 6.32 -1.14 -3.62
CA LEU A 35 5.69 -0.30 -4.63
C LEU A 35 4.76 0.71 -3.97
N GLU A 36 4.92 1.98 -4.34
CA GLU A 36 4.04 3.08 -3.96
C GLU A 36 3.33 3.61 -5.21
N VAL A 37 2.02 3.79 -5.12
CA VAL A 37 1.20 4.35 -6.19
C VAL A 37 0.58 5.64 -5.69
N THR A 38 0.82 6.75 -6.40
CA THR A 38 0.29 8.08 -6.06
C THR A 38 -0.38 8.72 -7.28
N GLY A 39 -0.99 9.89 -7.10
CA GLY A 39 -1.59 10.67 -8.19
C GLY A 39 -3.12 10.56 -8.30
N GLY A 40 -3.80 10.11 -7.24
CA GLY A 40 -5.27 10.11 -7.21
C GLY A 40 -5.89 8.99 -8.05
N VAL A 41 -5.24 7.83 -8.08
CA VAL A 41 -5.67 6.66 -8.84
C VAL A 41 -7.05 6.20 -8.40
N ARG A 42 -7.91 5.85 -9.37
CA ARG A 42 -9.30 5.40 -9.13
C ARG A 42 -9.49 3.89 -9.26
N ALA A 43 -8.62 3.24 -10.02
CA ALA A 43 -8.63 1.81 -10.27
C ALA A 43 -7.21 1.30 -10.51
N LEU A 44 -6.92 0.09 -10.04
CA LEU A 44 -5.63 -0.57 -10.23
C LEU A 44 -5.67 -1.44 -11.48
N ALA A 45 -4.58 -1.46 -12.23
CA ALA A 45 -4.43 -2.35 -13.37
C ALA A 45 -4.24 -3.81 -12.88
N PRO A 46 -4.87 -4.81 -13.51
CA PRO A 46 -4.71 -6.22 -13.10
C PRO A 46 -3.26 -6.71 -13.10
N GLN A 47 -2.42 -6.15 -13.97
CA GLN A 47 -1.01 -6.48 -14.10
C GLN A 47 -0.20 -6.17 -12.83
N LEU A 48 -0.69 -5.25 -11.98
CA LEU A 48 -0.08 -4.94 -10.69
C LEU A 48 0.06 -6.19 -9.80
N PHE A 49 -0.93 -7.07 -9.85
CA PHE A 49 -1.01 -8.25 -8.99
C PHE A 49 -0.11 -9.40 -9.47
N GLN A 50 0.51 -9.27 -10.65
CA GLN A 50 1.52 -10.20 -11.15
C GLN A 50 2.90 -9.96 -10.52
N LEU A 51 3.07 -8.86 -9.78
CA LEU A 51 4.30 -8.54 -9.06
C LEU A 51 4.38 -9.35 -7.75
N THR A 52 4.41 -10.68 -7.87
CA THR A 52 4.36 -11.62 -6.73
C THR A 52 5.55 -11.52 -5.77
N HIS A 53 6.60 -10.79 -6.16
CA HIS A 53 7.78 -10.49 -5.33
C HIS A 53 7.58 -9.26 -4.43
N LEU A 54 6.46 -8.56 -4.53
CA LEU A 54 6.16 -7.44 -3.65
C LEU A 54 5.95 -7.91 -2.21
N THR A 55 6.63 -7.24 -1.29
CA THR A 55 6.47 -7.37 0.16
C THR A 55 5.75 -6.18 0.76
N ALA A 56 5.76 -5.00 0.11
CA ALA A 56 5.02 -3.83 0.57
C ALA A 56 4.34 -3.09 -0.58
N LEU A 57 3.05 -2.77 -0.41
CA LEU A 57 2.24 -2.05 -1.38
C LEU A 57 1.56 -0.86 -0.69
N TYR A 58 1.95 0.36 -1.08
CA TYR A 58 1.40 1.61 -0.58
C TYR A 58 0.49 2.22 -1.63
N LEU A 59 -0.80 2.33 -1.29
CA LEU A 59 -1.86 2.89 -2.11
C LEU A 59 -2.56 4.06 -1.38
N ASN A 60 -1.97 4.57 -0.30
CA ASN A 60 -2.55 5.65 0.47
C ASN A 60 -2.75 6.92 -0.37
N ASP A 61 -3.69 7.77 0.06
CA ASP A 61 -3.97 9.07 -0.57
C ASP A 61 -4.40 8.98 -2.04
N ASN A 62 -5.15 7.94 -2.39
CA ASN A 62 -5.74 7.76 -3.71
C ASN A 62 -7.28 7.87 -3.68
N SER A 63 -7.93 7.59 -4.80
CA SER A 63 -9.40 7.60 -4.94
C SER A 63 -9.94 6.21 -5.28
N LEU A 64 -9.29 5.15 -4.80
CA LEU A 64 -9.71 3.78 -5.04
C LEU A 64 -11.08 3.53 -4.41
N GLN A 65 -12.00 2.95 -5.19
CA GLN A 65 -13.34 2.59 -4.72
C GLN A 65 -13.45 1.12 -4.29
N ARG A 66 -12.56 0.28 -4.82
CA ARG A 66 -12.47 -1.15 -4.52
C ARG A 66 -11.02 -1.64 -4.70
N ILE A 67 -10.68 -2.71 -4.00
CA ILE A 67 -9.49 -3.51 -4.27
C ILE A 67 -9.97 -4.78 -5.01
N PRO A 68 -9.35 -5.14 -6.16
CA PRO A 68 -9.65 -6.39 -6.86
C PRO A 68 -9.33 -7.62 -6.01
N SER A 69 -10.05 -8.72 -6.25
CA SER A 69 -9.78 -10.03 -5.63
C SER A 69 -8.39 -10.58 -5.99
N ASP A 70 -7.82 -10.16 -7.12
CA ASP A 70 -6.46 -10.48 -7.54
C ASP A 70 -5.37 -10.06 -6.54
N ILE A 71 -5.69 -9.25 -5.52
CA ILE A 71 -4.79 -8.91 -4.43
C ILE A 71 -4.21 -10.16 -3.74
N SER A 72 -4.92 -11.29 -3.73
CA SER A 72 -4.43 -12.56 -3.18
C SER A 72 -3.22 -13.14 -3.94
N GLN A 73 -2.95 -12.70 -5.17
CA GLN A 73 -1.75 -13.12 -5.92
C GLN A 73 -0.45 -12.56 -5.33
N LEU A 74 -0.53 -11.49 -4.52
CA LEU A 74 0.61 -10.91 -3.83
C LEU A 74 0.95 -11.74 -2.58
N VAL A 75 1.23 -13.03 -2.75
CA VAL A 75 1.43 -14.01 -1.66
C VAL A 75 2.57 -13.68 -0.70
N ASN A 76 3.52 -12.84 -1.12
CA ASN A 76 4.64 -12.37 -0.30
C ASN A 76 4.38 -11.00 0.36
N LEU A 77 3.17 -10.45 0.24
CA LEU A 77 2.85 -9.13 0.78
C LEU A 77 2.77 -9.18 2.30
N HIS A 78 3.59 -8.36 2.95
CA HIS A 78 3.63 -8.17 4.39
C HIS A 78 2.95 -6.88 4.82
N THR A 79 2.97 -5.85 3.96
CA THR A 79 2.42 -4.52 4.25
C THR A 79 1.51 -4.07 3.11
N LEU A 80 0.28 -3.68 3.46
CA LEU A 80 -0.68 -3.05 2.55
C LEU A 80 -1.24 -1.79 3.21
N ASP A 81 -0.91 -0.61 2.67
CA ASP A 81 -1.53 0.65 3.10
C ASP A 81 -2.53 1.12 2.06
N VAL A 82 -3.81 1.17 2.44
CA VAL A 82 -4.91 1.67 1.59
C VAL A 82 -5.64 2.83 2.25
N SER A 83 -5.00 3.47 3.24
CA SER A 83 -5.54 4.62 3.97
C SER A 83 -5.87 5.80 3.05
N ASN A 84 -6.80 6.64 3.46
CA ASN A 84 -7.26 7.79 2.68
C ASN A 84 -7.67 7.47 1.23
N ASN A 85 -8.45 6.38 1.05
CA ASN A 85 -9.13 6.03 -0.19
C ASN A 85 -10.66 6.11 -0.03
N LYS A 86 -11.41 5.76 -1.08
CA LYS A 86 -12.89 5.75 -1.10
C LYS A 86 -13.45 4.32 -1.08
N LEU A 87 -12.74 3.40 -0.44
CA LEU A 87 -13.10 1.98 -0.37
C LEU A 87 -14.40 1.82 0.42
N ARG A 88 -15.36 1.08 -0.14
CA ARG A 88 -16.62 0.73 0.54
C ARG A 88 -16.57 -0.60 1.25
N SER A 89 -15.71 -1.49 0.77
CA SER A 89 -15.50 -2.84 1.28
C SER A 89 -14.10 -3.28 0.90
N LEU A 90 -13.62 -4.32 1.58
CA LEU A 90 -12.40 -5.03 1.23
C LEU A 90 -12.78 -6.42 0.68
N PRO A 91 -12.03 -6.94 -0.32
CA PRO A 91 -12.25 -8.28 -0.86
C PRO A 91 -11.95 -9.33 0.22
N ALA A 92 -12.70 -10.44 0.21
CA ALA A 92 -12.51 -11.54 1.16
C ALA A 92 -11.14 -12.22 0.97
N GLU A 93 -10.62 -12.16 -0.25
CA GLU A 93 -9.33 -12.65 -0.71
C GLU A 93 -8.14 -11.98 0.00
N LEU A 94 -8.33 -10.86 0.71
CA LEU A 94 -7.30 -10.37 1.64
C LEU A 94 -6.98 -11.38 2.75
N GLY A 95 -7.94 -12.24 3.11
CA GLY A 95 -7.73 -13.33 4.07
C GLY A 95 -6.74 -14.39 3.59
N ASP A 96 -6.50 -14.48 2.28
CA ASP A 96 -5.53 -15.42 1.69
C ASP A 96 -4.09 -14.92 1.84
N LEU A 97 -3.89 -13.64 2.16
CA LEU A 97 -2.59 -13.03 2.38
C LEU A 97 -2.08 -13.34 3.79
N ILE A 98 -1.70 -14.58 4.02
CA ILE A 98 -1.26 -15.08 5.34
C ILE A 98 -0.02 -14.39 5.91
N GLN A 99 0.76 -13.69 5.08
CA GLN A 99 1.95 -12.93 5.48
C GLN A 99 1.63 -11.47 5.84
N LEU A 100 0.42 -11.00 5.51
CA LEU A 100 0.00 -9.63 5.75
C LEU A 100 -0.16 -9.38 7.26
N ARG A 101 0.46 -8.31 7.76
CA ARG A 101 0.51 -7.96 9.18
C ARG A 101 -0.34 -6.75 9.53
#